data_AF-A0A930QKK6-F1
#
_entry.id   AF-A0A930QKK6-F1
#
_cell.length_a   1.000
_cell.length_b   1.000
_cell.length_c   1.000
_cell.angle_alpha   90.00
_cell.angle_beta   90.00
_cell.angle_gamma   90.00
#
_symmetry.space_group_name_H-M   'P 1'
#
loop_
_entity.id
_entity.type
_entity.pdbx_description
1 polymer ?
#
loop_
_entity_poly.entity_id
_entity_poly.type
_entity_poly.pdbx_seq_one_letter_code
_entity_poly.pdbx_strand_id
1 'polypeptide(L)' 'MPVIARFDGLVIKMYFQQAEHNPPHFHVMYGEYMG' A
#
# COMPACT_ATOMS: atom_id res chain seq x y z
N MET A 1 2.38 7.04 -0.64
CA MET A 1 1.50 6.09 0.10
C MET A 1 2.03 5.86 1.52
N PRO A 2 1.41 6.44 2.56
CA PRO A 2 1.69 6.06 3.95
C PRO A 2 1.49 4.55 4.18
N VAL A 3 2.30 3.98 5.09
CA VAL A 3 2.11 2.60 5.58
C VAL A 3 1.00 2.62 6.61
N ILE A 4 -0.03 1.81 6.38
CA ILE A 4 -1.21 1.73 7.24
C ILE A 4 -1.20 0.50 8.16
N ALA A 5 -0.50 -0.55 7.75
CA ALA A 5 -0.37 -1.79 8.54
C ALA A 5 0.94 -2.51 8.23
N ARG A 6 1.44 -3.24 9.23
CA ARG A 6 2.56 -4.19 9.12
C ARG A 6 2.23 -5.44 9.94
N PHE A 7 2.20 -6.60 9.29
CA PHE A 7 2.01 -7.90 9.95
C PHE A 7 2.50 -9.02 9.03
N ASP A 8 2.97 -10.12 9.60
CA ASP A 8 3.35 -11.33 8.84
C ASP A 8 4.28 -11.07 7.61
N GLY A 9 5.23 -10.14 7.76
CA GLY A 9 6.14 -9.76 6.67
C GLY A 9 5.50 -8.89 5.57
N LEU A 10 4.22 -8.54 5.69
CA LEU A 10 3.50 -7.67 4.77
C LEU A 10 3.65 -6.19 5.16
N VAL A 11 3.85 -5.35 4.15
CA VAL A 11 3.77 -3.89 4.27
C VAL A 11 2.64 -3.39 3.39
N ILE A 12 1.59 -2.84 4.01
CA ILE A 12 0.41 -2.34 3.31
C ILE A 12 0.44 -0.82 3.27
N LYS A 13 0.27 -0.25 2.08
CA LYS A 13 0.29 1.19 1.81
C LYS A 13 -0.95 1.61 1.03
N MET A 14 -1.40 2.85 1.23
CA MET A 14 -2.51 3.44 0.48
C MET A 14 -2.29 4.94 0.27
N TYR A 15 -2.78 5.52 -0.83
CA TYR A 15 -2.96 6.96 -0.96
C TYR A 15 -4.32 7.37 -0.40
N PHE A 16 -4.33 8.30 0.56
CA PHE A 16 -5.57 8.84 1.12
C PHE A 16 -6.21 9.92 0.22
N GLN A 17 -5.42 10.55 -0.65
CA GLN A 17 -5.91 11.57 -1.58
C GLN A 17 -6.42 10.92 -2.86
N GLN A 18 -7.73 10.94 -3.04
CA GLN A 18 -8.43 10.21 -4.11
C GLN A 18 -8.18 10.77 -5.53
N ALA A 19 -7.72 12.02 -5.64
CA ALA A 19 -7.52 12.67 -6.94
C ALA A 19 -6.26 12.18 -7.69
N GLU A 20 -5.23 11.71 -6.97
CA GLU A 20 -3.94 11.34 -7.57
C GLU A 20 -3.85 9.83 -7.88
N HIS A 21 -4.74 9.01 -7.31
CA HIS A 21 -4.63 7.56 -7.36
C HIS A 21 -6.00 6.87 -7.31
N ASN A 22 -6.71 6.95 -8.43
CA ASN A 22 -8.08 6.46 -8.58
C ASN A 22 -8.11 5.26 -9.56
N PRO A 23 -8.87 4.18 -9.26
CA PRO A 23 -9.69 3.97 -8.08
C PRO A 23 -8.83 3.73 -6.82
N PRO A 24 -9.36 3.97 -5.61
CA PRO A 24 -8.62 3.73 -4.39
C PRO A 24 -8.27 2.25 -4.29
N HIS A 25 -6.98 1.94 -4.12
CA HIS A 25 -6.51 0.58 -3.94
C HIS A 25 -5.29 0.51 -3.01
N PHE A 26 -5.05 -0.68 -2.47
CA PHE A 26 -3.90 -0.96 -1.62
C PHE A 26 -2.71 -1.40 -2.44
N HIS A 27 -1.53 -1.01 -1.96
CA HIS A 27 -0.25 -1.53 -2.39
C HIS A 27 0.27 -2.45 -1.30
N VAL A 28 0.48 -3.72 -1.64
CA VAL A 28 0.92 -4.75 -0.69
C VAL A 28 2.28 -5.27 -1.15
N MET A 29 3.25 -5.24 -0.25
CA MET A 29 4.59 -5.78 -0.48
C MET A 29 4.85 -6.93 0.49
N TYR A 30 5.46 -8.01 -0.01
CA TYR A 30 5.98 -9.12 0.79
C TYR A 30 7.45 -9.32 0.42
N GLY A 31 8.36 -9.15 1.38
CA GLY A 31 9.81 -9.16 1.12
C GLY A 31 10.24 -8.03 0.18
N GLU A 32 11.04 -8.36 -0.84
CA GLU A 32 11.55 -7.40 -1.85
C GLU A 32 10.64 -7.25 -3.07
N TYR A 33 9.54 -8.01 -3.15
CA TYR A 33 8.65 -7.95 -4.30
C TYR A 33 7.80 -6.67 -4.23
N MET A 34 8.04 -5.76 -5.16
CA MET A 34 7.24 -4.55 -5.37
C MET A 34 6.34 -4.77 -6.60
N GLY A 35 5.05 -4.95 -6.37
CA GLY A 35 4.02 -4.94 -7.41
C GLY A 35 3.57 -3.53 -7.74
#